data_AF-A0A5C4RWY3-F1
#
_entry.id   AF-A0A5C4RWY3-F1
#
_cell.length_a   1.000
_cell.length_b   1.000
_cell.length_c   1.000
_cell.angle_alpha   90.00
_cell.angle_beta   90.00
_cell.angle_gamma   90.00
#
_symmetry.space_group_name_H-M   'P 1'
#
loop_
_entity.id
_entity.type
_entity.pdbx_description
1 polymer ?
#
loop_
_entity_poly.entity_id
_entity_poly.type
_entity_poly.pdbx_seq_one_letter_code
_entity_poly.pdbx_strand_id
1 'polypeptide(L)'
;MHLRRPNLFYTVLSVALAIFGYWSFLNTLEPMPTPLMEASGSVSAAEANRRKGSIHTIYFSLHGSQKRFAYPGILPRIDDVWSSLELGSNAQVLYTDKDPSTEVVELWGLTVNGRSLIQPTEAYRARRENGYWGLALGIAFTFCAGYMWFKGGKGAA
;
A
#
# COMPACT_ATOMS: atom_id res chain seq x y z
N MET A 1 -28.54 16.61 -35.32
CA MET A 1 -27.20 16.97 -34.82
C MET A 1 -27.14 16.58 -33.35
N HIS A 2 -26.58 15.40 -33.02
CA HIS A 2 -26.55 14.91 -31.64
C HIS A 2 -25.54 15.73 -30.83
N LEU A 3 -26.05 16.62 -29.97
CA LEU A 3 -25.28 17.27 -28.91
C LEU A 3 -24.65 16.18 -28.03
N ARG A 4 -23.36 15.90 -28.25
CA ARG A 4 -22.55 15.08 -27.35
C ARG A 4 -22.40 15.86 -26.05
N ARG A 5 -23.26 15.55 -25.07
CA ARG A 5 -23.11 16.04 -23.70
C ARG A 5 -21.65 15.77 -23.26
N PRO A 6 -20.95 16.74 -22.64
CA PRO A 6 -19.69 16.45 -21.97
C PRO A 6 -19.95 15.23 -21.10
N ASN A 7 -19.09 14.23 -21.23
CA ASN A 7 -19.31 12.90 -20.70
C ASN A 7 -19.11 12.98 -19.18
N LEU A 8 -20.11 13.55 -18.50
CA LEU A 8 -20.09 14.10 -17.14
C LEU A 8 -19.65 13.04 -16.13
N PHE A 9 -20.01 11.80 -16.41
CA PHE A 9 -19.53 10.60 -15.73
C PHE A 9 -17.99 10.53 -15.67
N TYR A 10 -17.29 10.70 -16.79
CA TYR A 10 -15.82 10.62 -16.84
C TYR A 10 -15.14 11.80 -16.15
N THR A 11 -15.74 12.99 -16.21
CA THR A 11 -15.25 14.16 -15.47
C THR A 11 -15.37 13.93 -13.97
N VAL A 12 -16.54 13.48 -13.49
CA VAL A 12 -16.77 13.15 -12.07
C VAL A 12 -15.84 12.03 -11.61
N LEU A 13 -15.68 10.97 -12.41
CA LEU A 13 -14.76 9.87 -12.11
C LEU A 13 -13.31 10.36 -12.00
N SER A 14 -12.86 11.24 -12.92
CA SER A 14 -11.51 11.78 -12.90
C SER A 14 -11.27 12.67 -11.67
N VAL A 15 -12.25 13.50 -11.29
CA VAL A 15 -12.18 14.30 -10.05
C VAL A 15 -12.14 13.40 -8.81
N ALA A 16 -12.96 12.34 -8.77
CA ALA A 16 -12.93 11.38 -7.66
C ALA A 16 -11.58 10.69 -7.53
N LEU A 17 -10.97 10.26 -8.65
CA LEU A 17 -9.63 9.66 -8.67
C LEU A 17 -8.54 10.66 -8.27
N ALA A 18 -8.68 11.93 -8.64
CA ALA A 18 -7.76 12.99 -8.21
C ALA A 18 -7.82 13.22 -6.70
N ILE A 19 -9.03 13.32 -6.14
CA ILE A 19 -9.26 13.44 -4.69
C ILE A 19 -8.68 12.22 -3.96
N PHE A 20 -8.95 11.02 -4.46
CA PHE A 20 -8.42 9.78 -3.87
C PHE A 20 -6.87 9.76 -3.89
N GLY A 21 -6.25 10.11 -5.01
CA GLY A 21 -4.78 10.18 -5.13
C GLY A 21 -4.18 11.22 -4.16
N TYR A 22 -4.82 12.37 -4.01
CA TYR A 22 -4.38 13.41 -3.07
C TYR A 22 -4.50 12.96 -1.60
N TRP A 23 -5.63 12.38 -1.21
CA TRP A 23 -5.81 11.81 0.13
C TRP A 23 -4.82 10.68 0.42
N SER A 24 -4.58 9.80 -0.54
CA SER A 24 -3.57 8.75 -0.42
C SER A 24 -2.18 9.35 -0.19
N PHE A 25 -1.83 10.44 -0.87
CA PHE A 25 -0.56 11.14 -0.67
C PHE A 25 -0.45 11.75 0.72
N LEU A 26 -1.49 12.43 1.22
CA LEU A 26 -1.49 13.00 2.57
C LEU A 26 -1.22 11.93 3.64
N ASN A 27 -1.82 10.74 3.52
CA ASN A 27 -1.58 9.64 4.44
C ASN A 27 -0.12 9.15 4.43
N THR A 28 0.61 9.33 3.31
CA THR A 28 2.04 8.98 3.24
C THR A 28 2.99 10.04 3.80
N LEU A 29 2.46 11.21 4.18
CA LEU A 29 3.23 12.26 4.86
C LEU A 29 3.30 12.04 6.37
N GLU A 30 2.50 11.13 6.93
CA GLU A 30 2.59 10.77 8.34
C GLU A 30 4.02 10.31 8.66
N PRO A 31 4.61 10.79 9.77
CA PRO A 31 5.93 10.32 10.19
C PRO A 31 5.88 8.83 10.53
N MET A 32 7.04 8.19 10.48
CA MET A 32 7.19 6.81 10.95
C MET A 32 6.68 6.71 12.40
N PRO A 33 5.78 5.77 12.73
CA PRO A 33 5.22 5.65 14.05
C PRO A 33 6.30 5.26 15.05
N THR A 34 6.34 5.99 16.17
CA THR A 34 7.23 5.72 17.31
C THR A 34 6.39 5.67 18.59
N PRO A 35 6.60 4.67 19.48
CA PRO A 35 7.53 3.55 19.38
C PRO A 35 7.02 2.43 18.44
N LEU A 36 7.94 1.67 17.85
CA LEU A 36 7.62 0.39 17.20
C LEU A 36 7.63 -0.73 18.24
N MET A 37 6.66 -1.62 18.15
CA MET A 37 6.63 -2.85 18.94
C MET A 37 7.46 -3.92 18.23
N GLU A 38 8.02 -4.84 19.02
CA GLU A 38 8.82 -5.96 18.52
C GLU A 38 8.13 -7.27 18.90
N ALA A 39 8.05 -8.19 17.94
CA ALA A 39 7.70 -9.58 18.21
C ALA A 39 8.74 -10.49 17.53
N SER A 40 9.10 -11.57 18.21
CA SER A 40 10.06 -12.55 17.71
C SER A 40 9.51 -13.95 17.95
N GLY A 41 9.67 -14.84 16.98
CA GLY A 41 9.19 -16.21 17.11
C GLY A 41 9.35 -17.01 15.81
N SER A 42 9.04 -18.31 15.86
CA SER A 42 9.00 -19.13 14.67
C SER A 42 7.75 -18.84 13.83
N VAL A 43 7.88 -18.83 12.52
CA VAL A 43 6.74 -18.68 11.61
C VAL A 43 5.82 -19.89 11.76
N SER A 44 4.58 -19.66 12.18
CA SER A 44 3.57 -20.70 12.41
C SER A 44 2.63 -20.88 11.22
N ALA A 45 2.39 -19.81 10.45
CA ALA A 45 1.59 -19.81 9.25
C ALA A 45 2.07 -18.71 8.31
N ALA A 46 2.01 -18.96 7.00
CA ALA A 46 2.30 -17.98 5.96
C ALA A 46 1.40 -18.22 4.73
N GLU A 47 0.78 -17.17 4.22
CA GLU A 47 -0.13 -17.20 3.08
C GLU A 47 0.16 -16.01 2.16
N ALA A 48 0.20 -16.24 0.85
CA ALA A 48 0.37 -15.19 -0.15
C ALA A 48 -0.95 -14.94 -0.88
N ASN A 49 -1.45 -13.71 -0.80
CA ASN A 49 -2.53 -13.24 -1.66
C ASN A 49 -1.94 -12.79 -3.01
N ARG A 50 -2.35 -13.46 -4.09
CA ARG A 50 -1.86 -13.20 -5.45
C ARG A 50 -2.93 -12.51 -6.29
N ARG A 51 -2.53 -11.49 -7.06
CA ARG A 51 -3.40 -10.80 -8.02
C ARG A 51 -2.73 -10.79 -9.38
N LYS A 52 -3.42 -11.31 -10.41
CA LYS A 52 -2.91 -11.40 -11.79
C LYS A 52 -1.54 -12.11 -11.90
N GLY A 53 -1.29 -13.13 -11.08
CA GLY A 53 -0.04 -13.90 -11.10
C GLY A 53 1.10 -13.36 -10.23
N SER A 54 1.00 -12.13 -9.73
CA SER A 54 2.01 -11.53 -8.84
C SER A 54 1.57 -11.56 -7.37
N ILE A 55 2.52 -11.66 -6.45
CA ILE A 55 2.24 -11.57 -5.01
C ILE A 55 1.87 -10.12 -4.68
N HIS A 56 0.69 -9.94 -4.09
CA HIS A 56 0.19 -8.61 -3.70
C HIS A 56 0.37 -8.35 -2.21
N THR A 57 0.13 -9.36 -1.38
CA THR A 57 0.31 -9.26 0.08
C THR A 57 0.69 -10.63 0.63
N ILE A 58 1.65 -10.69 1.53
CA ILE A 58 1.93 -11.89 2.33
C ILE A 58 1.37 -11.67 3.72
N TYR A 59 0.64 -12.65 4.22
CA TYR A 59 0.16 -12.67 5.59
C TYR A 59 0.83 -13.81 6.33
N PHE A 60 1.42 -13.53 7.48
CA PHE A 60 2.06 -14.56 8.29
C PHE A 60 1.83 -14.35 9.77
N SER A 61 2.00 -15.41 10.54
CA SER A 61 1.85 -15.42 11.99
C SER A 61 3.08 -16.04 12.65
N LEU A 62 3.38 -15.60 13.86
CA LEU A 62 4.47 -16.13 14.67
C LEU A 62 3.90 -16.99 15.79
N HIS A 63 4.58 -18.08 16.12
CA HIS A 63 4.23 -18.93 17.23
C HIS A 63 4.27 -18.12 18.54
N GLY A 64 3.18 -18.15 19.30
CA GLY A 64 3.03 -17.36 20.54
C GLY A 64 2.52 -15.93 20.33
N SER A 65 2.32 -15.48 19.09
CA SER A 65 1.64 -14.22 18.79
C SER A 65 0.18 -14.46 18.39
N GLN A 66 -0.75 -13.68 18.95
CA GLN A 66 -2.14 -13.65 18.49
C GLN A 66 -2.34 -12.72 17.27
N LYS A 67 -1.31 -11.96 16.89
CA LYS A 67 -1.36 -11.02 15.78
C LYS A 67 -0.91 -11.68 14.48
N ARG A 68 -1.52 -11.25 13.38
CA ARG A 68 -1.15 -11.59 12.01
C ARG A 68 -0.44 -10.40 11.38
N PHE A 69 0.67 -10.63 10.71
CA PHE A 69 1.48 -9.59 10.10
C PHE A 69 1.22 -9.53 8.60
N ALA A 70 1.00 -8.33 8.08
CA ALA A 70 0.83 -8.11 6.64
C ALA A 70 2.11 -7.49 6.04
N TYR A 71 2.63 -8.14 5.00
CA TYR A 71 3.70 -7.63 4.14
C TYR A 71 3.10 -7.23 2.79
N PRO A 72 2.73 -5.96 2.59
CA PRO A 72 2.13 -5.51 1.33
C PRO A 72 3.19 -5.40 0.23
N GLY A 73 2.79 -5.65 -1.02
CA GLY A 73 3.66 -5.60 -2.22
C GLY A 73 4.13 -4.22 -2.63
N ILE A 74 3.73 -3.17 -1.90
CA ILE A 74 4.38 -1.86 -1.99
C ILE A 74 5.77 -1.86 -1.35
N LEU A 75 6.04 -2.83 -0.45
CA LEU A 75 7.34 -2.99 0.17
C LEU A 75 8.29 -3.76 -0.77
N PRO A 76 9.59 -3.43 -0.73
CA PRO A 76 10.59 -4.05 -1.61
C PRO A 76 10.73 -5.54 -1.34
N ARG A 77 11.22 -6.31 -2.32
CA ARG A 77 11.66 -7.70 -2.11
C ARG A 77 10.56 -8.66 -1.62
N ILE A 78 9.30 -8.47 -2.03
CA ILE A 78 8.19 -9.35 -1.61
C ILE A 78 8.41 -10.82 -2.01
N ASP A 79 9.00 -11.10 -3.18
CA ASP A 79 9.29 -12.47 -3.61
C ASP A 79 10.38 -13.12 -2.74
N ASP A 80 11.43 -12.36 -2.38
CA ASP A 80 12.48 -12.84 -1.46
C ASP A 80 11.88 -13.14 -0.08
N VAL A 81 10.99 -12.27 0.40
CA VAL A 81 10.26 -12.45 1.67
C VAL A 81 9.41 -13.70 1.63
N TRP A 82 8.65 -13.92 0.55
CA TRP A 82 7.86 -15.13 0.39
C TRP A 82 8.72 -16.39 0.41
N SER A 83 9.85 -16.38 -0.30
CA SER A 83 10.77 -17.51 -0.33
C SER A 83 11.50 -17.75 1.00
N SER A 84 11.62 -16.72 1.84
CA SER A 84 12.29 -16.81 3.14
C SER A 84 11.34 -17.19 4.29
N LEU A 85 10.03 -16.96 4.14
CA LEU A 85 9.01 -17.25 5.15
C LEU A 85 8.56 -18.71 5.11
N GLU A 86 9.49 -19.62 5.42
CA GLU A 86 9.18 -21.03 5.60
C GLU A 86 8.68 -21.31 7.03
N LEU A 87 7.76 -22.27 7.16
CA LEU A 87 7.26 -22.71 8.47
C LEU A 87 8.42 -23.15 9.37
N GLY A 88 8.43 -22.66 10.61
CA GLY A 88 9.49 -22.92 11.58
C GLY A 88 10.69 -21.97 11.49
N SER A 89 10.82 -21.14 10.44
CA SER A 89 11.87 -20.12 10.36
C SER A 89 11.73 -19.12 11.50
N ASN A 90 12.85 -18.68 12.08
CA ASN A 90 12.84 -17.69 13.15
C ASN A 90 12.71 -16.29 12.54
N ALA A 91 11.66 -15.57 12.88
CA ALA A 91 11.39 -14.24 12.38
C ALA A 91 11.26 -13.24 13.52
N GLN A 92 11.85 -12.07 13.32
CA GLN A 92 11.72 -10.89 14.16
C GLN A 92 11.02 -9.82 13.34
N VAL A 93 9.95 -9.26 13.90
CA VAL A 93 9.13 -8.24 13.26
C VAL A 93 9.06 -6.99 14.11
N LEU A 94 9.15 -5.85 13.43
CA LEU A 94 8.85 -4.55 14.01
C LEU A 94 7.52 -4.09 13.43
N TYR A 95 6.57 -3.74 14.30
CA TYR A 95 5.20 -3.43 13.89
C TYR A 95 4.61 -2.29 14.73
N THR A 96 3.47 -1.78 14.26
CA THR A 96 2.64 -0.83 15.03
C THR A 96 1.27 -1.44 15.24
N ASP A 97 0.74 -1.31 16.46
CA ASP A 97 -0.61 -1.72 16.83
C ASP A 97 -1.47 -0.45 16.95
N LYS A 98 -1.79 0.16 15.79
CA LYS A 98 -2.61 1.39 15.73
C LYS A 98 -4.04 1.15 16.24
N ASP A 99 -4.54 -0.09 16.11
CA ASP A 99 -5.86 -0.50 16.58
C ASP A 99 -5.79 -1.89 17.23
N PRO A 100 -5.89 -2.00 18.56
CA PRO A 100 -5.78 -3.26 19.27
C PRO A 100 -6.88 -4.27 18.91
N SER A 101 -8.01 -3.81 18.37
CA SER A 101 -9.10 -4.68 17.89
C SER A 101 -8.77 -5.37 16.56
N THR A 102 -7.74 -4.92 15.85
CA THR A 102 -7.33 -5.50 14.57
C THR A 102 -6.36 -6.65 14.80
N GLU A 103 -6.69 -7.82 14.26
CA GLU A 103 -5.81 -9.00 14.28
C GLU A 103 -4.63 -8.83 13.33
N VAL A 104 -4.79 -8.04 12.26
CA VAL A 104 -3.75 -7.76 11.27
C VAL A 104 -3.04 -6.45 11.60
N VAL A 105 -1.76 -6.55 11.96
CA VAL A 105 -0.92 -5.40 12.30
C VAL A 105 -0.02 -4.98 11.14
N GLU A 106 0.29 -3.68 11.11
CA GLU A 106 1.13 -3.10 10.07
C GLU A 106 2.62 -3.34 10.38
N LEU A 107 3.31 -3.98 9.43
CA LEU A 107 4.72 -4.31 9.54
C LEU A 107 5.62 -3.17 9.04
N TRP A 108 6.64 -2.85 9.83
CA TRP A 108 7.67 -1.84 9.55
C TRP A 108 9.07 -2.44 9.41
N GLY A 109 9.34 -3.57 10.06
CA GLY A 109 10.62 -4.28 9.95
C GLY A 109 10.42 -5.79 9.92
N LEU A 110 11.27 -6.49 9.18
CA LEU A 110 11.29 -7.95 9.13
C LEU A 110 12.72 -8.44 9.00
N THR A 111 13.10 -9.33 9.91
CA THR A 111 14.34 -10.11 9.88
C THR A 111 13.95 -11.58 9.96
N VAL A 112 14.48 -12.41 9.05
CA VAL A 112 14.22 -13.86 9.05
C VAL A 112 15.54 -14.60 9.08
N ASN A 113 15.69 -15.54 10.02
CA ASN A 113 16.92 -16.31 10.26
C ASN A 113 18.18 -15.43 10.35
N GLY A 114 18.05 -14.26 11.00
CA GLY A 114 19.13 -13.27 11.14
C GLY A 114 19.39 -12.39 9.92
N ARG A 115 18.70 -12.61 8.79
CA ARG A 115 18.80 -11.77 7.59
C ARG A 115 17.73 -10.68 7.61
N SER A 116 18.15 -9.41 7.60
CA SER A 116 17.23 -8.28 7.50
C SER A 116 16.65 -8.19 6.08
N LEU A 117 15.34 -8.43 5.97
CA LEU A 117 14.59 -8.36 4.72
C LEU A 117 13.99 -6.98 4.49
N ILE A 118 13.60 -6.28 5.56
CA ILE A 118 13.23 -4.87 5.49
C ILE A 118 13.52 -4.15 6.80
N GLN A 119 14.03 -2.92 6.70
CA GLN A 119 14.24 -2.03 7.84
C GLN A 119 13.13 -0.97 7.90
N PRO A 120 12.80 -0.42 9.09
CA PRO A 120 11.78 0.62 9.22
C PRO A 120 11.96 1.84 8.32
N THR A 121 13.21 2.27 8.12
CA THR A 121 13.55 3.40 7.23
C THR A 121 13.24 3.10 5.76
N GLU A 122 13.54 1.88 5.32
CA GLU A 122 13.24 1.41 3.97
C GLU A 122 11.73 1.23 3.77
N ALA A 123 11.04 0.68 4.78
CA ALA A 123 9.60 0.51 4.77
C ALA A 123 8.86 1.86 4.74
N TYR A 124 9.39 2.86 5.44
CA TYR A 124 8.91 4.24 5.38
C TYR A 124 9.10 4.86 4.00
N ARG A 125 10.31 4.71 3.44
CA ARG A 125 10.64 5.24 2.11
C ARG A 125 9.74 4.64 1.02
N ALA A 126 9.55 3.32 1.01
CA ALA A 126 8.70 2.63 0.04
C ALA A 126 7.24 3.12 0.10
N ARG A 127 6.70 3.31 1.31
CA ARG A 127 5.38 3.92 1.50
C ARG A 127 5.30 5.33 0.93
N ARG A 128 6.30 6.18 1.17
CA ARG A 128 6.34 7.55 0.60
C ARG A 128 6.42 7.52 -0.92
N GLU A 129 7.27 6.70 -1.51
CA GLU A 129 7.40 6.57 -2.96
C GLU A 129 6.07 6.16 -3.60
N ASN A 130 5.35 5.20 -3.01
CA ASN A 130 4.00 4.83 -3.44
C ASN A 130 2.99 5.99 -3.32
N GLY A 131 3.10 6.79 -2.26
CA GLY A 131 2.31 8.02 -2.09
C GLY A 131 2.54 9.06 -3.20
N TYR A 132 3.80 9.27 -3.59
CA TYR A 132 4.15 10.16 -4.70
C TYR A 132 3.59 9.67 -6.04
N TRP A 133 3.57 8.36 -6.29
CA TRP A 133 2.87 7.79 -7.45
C TRP A 133 1.37 8.06 -7.41
N GLY A 134 0.74 7.92 -6.23
CA GLY A 134 -0.66 8.30 -6.02
C GLY A 134 -0.93 9.76 -6.35
N LEU A 135 -0.05 10.68 -5.93
CA LEU A 135 -0.13 12.10 -6.27
C LEU A 135 0.04 12.35 -7.77
N ALA A 136 1.03 11.74 -8.40
CA ALA A 136 1.29 11.89 -9.83
C ALA A 136 0.08 11.45 -10.68
N LEU A 137 -0.53 10.32 -10.33
CA LEU A 137 -1.78 9.86 -10.95
C LEU A 137 -2.93 10.85 -10.71
N GLY A 138 -3.07 11.38 -9.49
CA GLY A 138 -4.09 12.37 -9.16
C GLY A 138 -3.96 13.67 -9.97
N ILE A 139 -2.74 14.13 -10.19
CA ILE A 139 -2.45 15.29 -11.06
C ILE A 139 -2.84 14.98 -12.51
N ALA A 140 -2.48 13.81 -13.04
CA ALA A 140 -2.85 13.40 -14.39
C ALA A 140 -4.38 13.36 -14.59
N PHE A 141 -5.13 12.82 -13.62
CA PHE A 141 -6.59 12.82 -13.69
C PHE A 141 -7.20 14.22 -13.62
N THR A 142 -6.59 15.14 -12.85
CA THR A 142 -7.01 16.55 -12.83
C THR A 142 -6.87 17.20 -14.21
N PHE A 143 -5.74 16.97 -14.91
CA PHE A 143 -5.56 17.46 -16.28
C PHE A 143 -6.56 16.84 -17.26
N CYS A 144 -6.81 15.53 -17.16
CA CYS A 144 -7.82 14.85 -17.97
C CYS A 144 -9.23 15.43 -17.76
N ALA A 145 -9.61 15.69 -16.50
CA ALA A 145 -10.88 16.31 -16.16
C ALA A 145 -11.01 17.71 -16.78
N GLY A 146 -9.97 18.54 -16.65
CA GLY A 146 -9.91 19.88 -17.24
C GLY A 146 -10.00 19.85 -18.77
N TYR A 147 -9.27 18.94 -19.43
CA TYR A 147 -9.32 18.77 -20.88
C TYR A 147 -10.71 18.37 -21.37
N MET A 148 -11.35 17.39 -20.71
CA MET A 148 -12.71 16.95 -21.08
C MET A 148 -13.74 18.06 -20.88
N TRP A 149 -13.62 18.85 -19.81
CA TRP A 149 -14.47 20.01 -19.56
C TRP A 149 -14.33 21.06 -20.68
N PHE A 150 -13.08 21.42 -21.03
CA PHE A 150 -12.80 22.43 -22.06
C PHE A 150 -13.23 22.00 -23.46
N LYS A 151 -13.01 20.73 -23.81
CA LYS A 151 -13.43 20.16 -25.10
C LYS A 151 -14.95 20.00 -25.20
N GLY A 152 -15.61 19.65 -24.09
CA GLY A 152 -17.07 19.59 -24.01
C GLY A 152 -17.74 20.97 -24.07
N GLY A 153 -17.09 22.02 -23.58
CA GLY A 153 -17.57 23.40 -23.67
C GLY A 153 -17.45 24.05 -25.05
N LYS A 154 -16.46 23.64 -25.87
CA LYS A 154 -16.26 24.17 -27.24
C LYS A 154 -17.27 23.69 -28.29
N GLY A 155 -18.25 22.86 -27.92
CA GLY A 155 -19.35 22.44 -28.81
C GLY A 155 -20.65 23.21 -28.61
N ALA A 156 -20.65 24.27 -27.79
CA ALA A 156 -21.84 25.02 -27.36
C ALA A 156 -21.80 26.53 -27.70
N ALA A 157 -20.86 26.96 -28.56
CA ALA A 157 -20.76 28.34 -29.03
C ALA A 157 -20.98 28.40 -30.55
#